data_AF-G8B6D5-F1
#
_entry.id   AF-G8B6D5-F1
#
_cell.length_a   1.000
_cell.length_b   1.000
_cell.length_c   1.000
_cell.angle_alpha   90.00
_cell.angle_beta   90.00
_cell.angle_gamma   90.00
#
_symmetry.space_group_name_H-M   'P 1'
#
loop_
_entity.id
_entity.type
_entity.pdbx_description
1 polymer ?
#
loop_
_entity_poly.entity_id
_entity_poly.type
_entity_poly.pdbx_seq_one_letter_code
_entity_poly.pdbx_strand_id
1 'polypeptide(L)'
;MTQDHILEEKLEYISINDSSPEEQGPIVPHERQIVDQVIAIWKEDPSTENLGVAKLHAIIKQKHPNWTVSDKRVKQLLKKFGLLTNQEQYTYAKDIKSELTPDIELPPKVQVVMTSKRGKCLYAKKPIKEGELIWSETPLFFVPPLANVHLVEHGSACANCGKLLQQSEMKTVLKGLDCDVCAEVWCSKKCKQIDSQLHGATKHNVFNPNSKKPKIIDSNAFLELQEYCLKESWNALYAIALIYANIVLDKSGVKQKQFNAMARVSQDVRYKALDSGGGTFDNMNGGALFVQEQQETLWKEGYEKFLRVFPKNTISYKEFLYMMGTYNINNLDSSVYLTQSHLNHNCDPNTTVDTASDRISGLKVFAKRDIKEGEELTTTYVNPSHTLHQRQRELRVNWGFICACDKCKSDANATGRRKSSSASKKQDAKNIRNMLKETKEQVGEDGEIELDIPPHEFNGERRKSVRFDETVVAVNN
;
A
#
# COMPACT_ATOMS: atom_id res chain seq x y z
N MET A 1 19.92 80.37 -11.79
CA MET A 1 19.05 80.02 -12.94
C MET A 1 18.75 78.54 -12.79
N THR A 2 17.70 78.22 -12.01
CA THR A 2 16.30 78.00 -12.48
C THR A 2 16.21 76.61 -13.09
N GLN A 3 15.71 75.65 -12.31
CA GLN A 3 14.28 75.31 -12.22
C GLN A 3 13.89 74.47 -13.43
N ASP A 4 13.64 73.20 -13.15
CA ASP A 4 12.58 72.34 -13.70
C ASP A 4 12.77 70.97 -13.01
N HIS A 5 12.62 70.84 -11.69
CA HIS A 5 11.34 70.58 -11.03
C HIS A 5 10.14 70.48 -11.97
N ILE A 6 9.66 69.25 -12.19
CA ILE A 6 8.24 68.90 -12.17
C ILE A 6 8.15 67.38 -11.90
N LEU A 7 7.61 67.06 -10.71
CA LEU A 7 6.98 65.79 -10.30
C LEU A 7 7.87 64.60 -9.89
N GLU A 8 8.77 64.82 -8.93
CA GLU A 8 9.07 63.80 -7.90
C GLU A 8 8.33 64.19 -6.61
N GLU A 9 7.04 63.85 -6.52
CA GLU A 9 6.35 63.80 -5.23
C GLU A 9 5.34 62.67 -5.22
N LYS A 10 5.36 61.91 -4.11
CA LYS A 10 4.55 60.74 -3.74
C LYS A 10 5.08 59.37 -4.16
N LEU A 11 6.30 59.05 -3.76
CA LEU A 11 6.60 57.69 -3.29
C LEU A 11 7.14 57.78 -1.87
N GLU A 12 6.22 57.64 -0.92
CA GLU A 12 6.54 57.37 0.47
C GLU A 12 7.03 55.90 0.52
N TYR A 13 8.32 55.70 0.80
CA TYR A 13 8.84 54.36 1.07
C TYR A 13 8.31 53.90 2.42
N ILE A 14 7.11 53.32 2.42
CA ILE A 14 6.60 52.57 3.57
C ILE A 14 7.44 51.30 3.65
N SER A 15 8.26 51.17 4.69
CA SER A 15 8.86 49.89 5.02
C SER A 15 7.75 48.93 5.43
N ILE A 16 7.34 48.02 4.54
CA ILE A 16 6.45 46.88 4.87
C ILE A 16 7.27 45.81 5.61
N ASN A 17 8.06 46.23 6.59
CA ASN A 17 8.72 45.38 7.55
C ASN A 17 8.43 45.93 8.94
N ASP A 18 7.16 46.18 9.21
CA ASP A 18 6.61 45.93 10.54
C ASP A 18 6.58 44.40 10.76
N SER A 19 7.76 43.79 10.79
CA SER A 19 7.96 42.56 11.57
C SER A 19 8.48 43.00 12.92
N SER A 20 7.63 43.71 13.65
CA SER A 20 7.57 43.54 15.09
C SER A 20 7.61 42.02 15.31
N PRO A 21 8.49 41.46 16.15
CA PRO A 21 8.23 40.14 16.68
C PRO A 21 6.87 40.27 17.37
N GLU A 22 5.80 39.83 16.70
CA GLU A 22 4.56 39.55 17.41
C GLU A 22 4.98 38.56 18.48
N GLU A 23 5.06 39.03 19.72
CA GLU A 23 4.95 38.15 20.87
C GLU A 23 3.56 37.53 20.75
N GLN A 24 3.47 36.49 19.93
CA GLN A 24 2.26 35.72 19.76
C GLN A 24 2.02 35.09 21.12
N GLY A 25 1.12 35.74 21.86
CA GLY A 25 0.67 35.28 23.16
C GLY A 25 0.25 33.81 23.09
N PRO A 26 0.08 33.17 24.25
CA PRO A 26 -0.18 31.73 24.33
C PRO A 26 -1.30 31.29 23.37
N ILE A 27 -0.94 30.57 22.30
CA ILE A 27 -1.87 30.06 21.30
C ILE A 27 -2.44 28.76 21.85
N VAL A 28 -3.77 28.62 21.88
CA VAL A 28 -4.41 27.34 22.17
C VAL A 28 -4.63 26.62 20.84
N PRO A 29 -3.76 25.68 20.43
CA PRO A 29 -3.87 25.05 19.13
C PRO A 29 -5.18 24.24 19.02
N HIS A 30 -5.72 24.19 17.80
CA HIS A 30 -6.85 23.34 17.47
C HIS A 30 -6.46 21.85 17.60
N GLU A 31 -7.44 20.98 17.85
CA GLU A 31 -7.19 19.54 18.04
C GLU A 31 -6.42 18.92 16.87
N ARG A 32 -6.74 19.32 15.64
CA ARG A 32 -6.05 18.87 14.40
C ARG A 32 -4.57 19.27 14.41
N GLN A 33 -4.25 20.52 14.72
CA GLN A 33 -2.87 21.02 14.71
C GLN A 33 -1.96 20.24 15.68
N ILE A 34 -2.48 19.88 16.86
CA ILE A 34 -1.72 19.05 17.83
C ILE A 34 -1.46 17.66 17.24
N VAL A 35 -2.48 17.05 16.62
CA VAL A 35 -2.38 15.72 16.03
C VAL A 35 -1.45 15.74 14.81
N ASP A 36 -1.61 16.69 13.90
CA ASP A 36 -0.76 16.88 12.72
C ASP A 36 0.71 17.08 13.11
N GLN A 37 0.97 17.78 14.23
CA GLN A 37 2.32 17.95 14.72
C GLN A 37 2.94 16.66 15.28
N VAL A 38 2.15 15.84 15.99
CA VAL A 38 2.62 14.51 16.41
C VAL A 38 2.92 13.64 15.19
N ILE A 39 2.09 13.72 14.16
CA ILE A 39 2.28 13.01 12.90
C ILE A 39 3.55 13.45 12.19
N ALA A 40 3.80 14.77 12.11
CA ALA A 40 5.03 15.30 11.53
C ALA A 40 6.28 14.78 12.26
N ILE A 41 6.24 14.69 13.59
CA ILE A 41 7.33 14.11 14.40
C ILE A 41 7.57 12.64 14.03
N TRP A 42 6.51 11.84 13.83
CA TRP A 42 6.64 10.44 13.43
C TRP A 42 7.10 10.25 11.98
N LYS A 43 6.71 11.15 11.07
CA LYS A 43 7.20 11.15 9.68
C LYS A 43 8.68 11.49 9.60
N GLU A 44 9.13 12.46 10.40
CA GLU A 44 10.55 12.84 10.45
C GLU A 44 11.41 11.78 11.15
N ASP A 45 10.92 11.18 12.24
CA ASP A 45 11.62 10.12 12.97
C ASP A 45 10.64 9.01 13.40
N PRO A 46 10.52 7.92 12.62
CA PRO A 46 9.63 6.79 12.95
C PRO A 46 9.94 6.11 14.28
N SER A 47 11.15 6.27 14.84
CA SER A 47 11.48 5.71 16.14
C SER A 47 10.69 6.37 17.29
N THR A 48 10.18 7.59 17.04
CA THR A 48 9.45 8.38 18.04
C THR A 48 8.01 7.91 18.28
N GLU A 49 7.46 7.03 17.43
CA GLU A 49 6.17 6.36 17.66
C GLU A 49 6.12 5.57 18.97
N ASN A 50 7.29 5.10 19.42
CA ASN A 50 7.45 4.33 20.65
C ASN A 50 7.64 5.19 21.90
N LEU A 51 7.66 6.53 21.76
CA LEU A 51 7.82 7.43 22.90
C LEU A 51 6.53 7.55 23.70
N GLY A 52 6.67 7.58 25.02
CA GLY A 52 5.54 7.91 25.90
C GLY A 52 5.07 9.35 25.67
N VAL A 53 3.78 9.60 25.95
CA VAL A 53 3.11 10.89 25.70
C VAL A 53 3.88 12.10 26.26
N ALA A 54 4.53 11.95 27.43
CA ALA A 54 5.33 13.02 28.02
C ALA A 54 6.53 13.44 27.14
N LYS A 55 7.17 12.50 26.45
CA LYS A 55 8.29 12.80 25.54
C LYS A 55 7.80 13.39 24.23
N LEU A 56 6.68 12.89 23.69
CA LEU A 56 6.06 13.48 22.51
C LEU A 56 5.63 14.93 22.78
N HIS A 57 5.02 15.17 23.94
CA HIS A 57 4.65 16.51 24.39
C HIS A 57 5.87 17.45 24.51
N ALA A 58 7.00 16.97 25.04
CA ALA A 58 8.23 17.74 25.09
C ALA A 58 8.74 18.15 23.70
N ILE A 59 8.67 17.24 22.71
CA ILE A 59 9.06 17.55 21.32
C ILE A 59 8.10 18.57 20.70
N ILE A 60 6.78 18.45 20.93
CA ILE A 60 5.80 19.43 20.46
C ILE A 60 6.09 20.81 21.05
N LYS A 61 6.40 20.89 22.35
CA LYS A 61 6.75 22.14 23.03
C LYS A 61 8.07 22.74 22.55
N GLN A 62 9.03 21.91 22.15
CA GLN A 62 10.28 22.37 21.53
C GLN A 62 10.03 22.98 20.15
N LYS A 63 9.16 22.37 19.33
CA LYS A 63 8.82 22.86 17.99
C LYS A 63 7.86 24.06 18.00
N HIS A 64 6.96 24.11 18.99
CA HIS A 64 5.96 25.17 19.14
C HIS A 64 5.96 25.73 20.57
N PRO A 65 6.90 26.62 20.91
CA PRO A 65 7.02 27.17 22.27
C PRO A 65 5.77 27.91 22.74
N ASN A 66 5.10 28.62 21.81
CA ASN A 66 3.94 29.48 22.09
C ASN A 66 2.63 28.68 22.24
N TRP A 67 2.63 27.37 21.99
CA TRP A 67 1.42 26.54 22.09
C TRP A 67 1.08 26.16 23.53
N THR A 68 -0.11 26.49 23.98
CA THR A 68 -0.66 26.06 25.27
C THR A 68 -1.33 24.70 25.12
N VAL A 69 -0.50 23.65 25.21
CA VAL A 69 -0.91 22.25 25.15
C VAL A 69 -0.36 21.49 26.36
N SER A 70 -1.19 20.69 27.02
CA SER A 70 -0.79 19.81 28.12
C SER A 70 -0.57 18.37 27.63
N ASP A 71 0.25 17.61 28.34
CA ASP A 71 0.46 16.18 28.11
C ASP A 71 -0.85 15.37 28.18
N LYS A 72 -1.77 15.73 29.10
CA LYS A 72 -3.11 15.14 29.23
C LYS A 72 -3.95 15.40 27.99
N ARG A 73 -3.88 16.62 27.42
CA ARG A 73 -4.59 16.96 26.17
C ARG A 73 -4.01 16.20 24.99
N VAL A 74 -2.68 16.10 24.87
CA VAL A 74 -2.03 15.24 23.87
C VAL A 74 -2.50 13.79 24.04
N LYS A 75 -2.49 13.24 25.27
CA LYS A 75 -2.95 11.87 25.54
C LYS A 75 -4.40 11.64 25.15
N GLN A 76 -5.30 12.57 25.47
CA GLN A 76 -6.72 12.49 25.13
C GLN A 76 -6.93 12.52 23.61
N LEU A 77 -6.22 13.39 22.90
CA LEU A 77 -6.27 13.46 21.44
C LEU A 77 -5.70 12.19 20.82
N LEU A 78 -4.52 11.74 21.25
CA LEU A 78 -3.97 10.47 20.77
C LEU A 78 -4.93 9.30 21.04
N LYS A 79 -5.62 9.25 22.17
CA LYS A 79 -6.66 8.24 22.45
C LYS A 79 -7.87 8.39 21.52
N LYS A 80 -8.37 9.61 21.34
CA LYS A 80 -9.53 9.96 20.52
C LYS A 80 -9.29 9.58 19.05
N PHE A 81 -8.06 9.72 18.57
CA PHE A 81 -7.65 9.43 17.20
C PHE A 81 -6.98 8.05 17.04
N GLY A 82 -6.98 7.18 18.07
CA GLY A 82 -6.43 5.81 17.97
C GLY A 82 -4.90 5.72 17.82
N LEU A 83 -4.19 6.77 18.24
CA LEU A 83 -2.74 6.94 18.10
C LEU A 83 -1.95 6.50 19.34
N LEU A 84 -2.60 5.91 20.36
CA LEU A 84 -1.92 5.36 21.53
C LEU A 84 -1.57 3.88 21.32
N THR A 85 -0.30 3.54 21.55
CA THR A 85 0.27 2.18 21.47
C THR A 85 -0.34 1.16 22.45
N ASN A 86 -1.11 1.59 23.45
CA ASN A 86 -1.70 0.75 24.50
C ASN A 86 -3.21 0.46 24.35
N GLN A 87 -3.83 0.79 23.22
CA GLN A 87 -5.18 0.28 22.91
C GLN A 87 -5.06 -1.05 22.16
N GLU A 88 -5.97 -2.00 22.41
CA GLU A 88 -6.09 -3.19 21.57
C GLU A 88 -6.27 -2.74 20.12
N GLN A 89 -5.27 -3.04 19.30
CA GLN A 89 -5.28 -2.61 17.90
C GLN A 89 -6.42 -3.34 17.19
N TYR A 90 -7.29 -2.61 16.50
CA TYR A 90 -8.39 -3.21 15.77
C TYR A 90 -7.88 -4.18 14.69
N THR A 91 -8.37 -5.41 14.75
CA THR A 91 -8.11 -6.50 13.79
C THR A 91 -9.44 -7.06 13.32
N TYR A 92 -9.56 -7.35 12.02
CA TYR A 92 -10.76 -7.93 11.42
C TYR A 92 -10.55 -9.35 10.89
N ALA A 93 -9.46 -10.02 11.27
CA ALA A 93 -9.16 -11.39 10.84
C ALA A 93 -10.33 -12.37 11.13
N LYS A 94 -11.07 -12.15 12.21
CA LYS A 94 -12.24 -12.96 12.60
C LYS A 94 -13.45 -12.74 11.69
N ASP A 95 -13.51 -11.60 11.01
CA ASP A 95 -14.58 -11.25 10.07
C ASP A 95 -14.30 -11.79 8.65
N ILE A 96 -13.07 -12.25 8.40
CA ILE A 96 -12.70 -12.89 7.13
C ILE A 96 -13.28 -14.30 7.11
N LYS A 97 -14.09 -14.58 6.10
CA LYS A 97 -14.62 -15.91 5.79
C LYS A 97 -13.88 -16.49 4.60
N SER A 98 -13.69 -17.80 4.56
CA SER A 98 -13.19 -18.49 3.39
C SER A 98 -13.67 -19.94 3.39
N GLU A 99 -13.92 -20.47 2.21
CA GLU A 99 -14.52 -21.79 2.01
C GLU A 99 -13.65 -22.63 1.07
N LEU A 100 -13.80 -23.96 1.13
CA LEU A 100 -13.10 -24.85 0.21
C LEU A 100 -13.43 -24.45 -1.22
N THR A 101 -12.39 -24.27 -2.02
CA THR A 101 -12.53 -23.74 -3.38
C THR A 101 -13.02 -24.85 -4.31
N PRO A 102 -14.20 -24.69 -4.92
CA PRO A 102 -14.78 -25.72 -5.78
C PRO A 102 -13.99 -25.84 -7.08
N ASP A 103 -13.91 -27.07 -7.59
CA ASP A 103 -13.33 -27.40 -8.89
C ASP A 103 -11.88 -26.88 -9.06
N ILE A 104 -11.13 -26.81 -7.95
CA ILE A 104 -9.73 -26.40 -7.97
C ILE A 104 -8.82 -27.57 -8.36
N GLU A 105 -8.05 -27.39 -9.42
CA GLU A 105 -6.97 -28.31 -9.80
C GLU A 105 -5.67 -27.89 -9.12
N LEU A 106 -5.26 -28.64 -8.11
CA LEU A 106 -4.05 -28.33 -7.35
C LEU A 106 -2.78 -28.91 -7.99
N PRO A 107 -1.64 -28.21 -7.89
CA PRO A 107 -0.35 -28.74 -8.34
C PRO A 107 -0.01 -30.08 -7.67
N PRO A 108 0.75 -30.98 -8.34
CA PRO A 108 0.98 -32.34 -7.86
C PRO A 108 1.62 -32.43 -6.45
N LYS A 109 2.49 -31.47 -6.11
CA LYS A 109 3.20 -31.42 -4.82
C LYS A 109 2.47 -30.62 -3.75
N VAL A 110 1.25 -30.15 -4.00
CA VAL A 110 0.54 -29.21 -3.12
C VAL A 110 -0.83 -29.78 -2.72
N GLN A 111 -1.20 -29.56 -1.46
CA GLN A 111 -2.56 -29.79 -0.94
C GLN A 111 -3.09 -28.54 -0.24
N VAL A 112 -4.42 -28.37 -0.27
CA VAL A 112 -5.12 -27.39 0.56
C VAL A 112 -5.55 -28.06 1.85
N VAL A 113 -5.30 -27.41 2.98
CA VAL A 113 -5.78 -27.81 4.30
C VAL A 113 -6.51 -26.63 4.92
N MET A 114 -7.69 -26.88 5.49
CA MET A 114 -8.44 -25.86 6.20
C MET A 114 -8.10 -25.88 7.69
N THR A 115 -7.69 -24.73 8.22
CA THR A 115 -7.30 -24.56 9.64
C THR A 115 -8.28 -23.65 10.36
N SER A 116 -8.50 -23.91 11.64
CA SER A 116 -9.43 -23.11 12.48
C SER A 116 -8.95 -21.67 12.72
N LYS A 117 -7.63 -21.42 12.66
CA LYS A 117 -7.03 -20.12 12.98
C LYS A 117 -6.63 -19.28 11.76
N ARG A 118 -6.22 -19.92 10.67
CA ARG A 118 -5.63 -19.24 9.50
C ARG A 118 -6.44 -19.46 8.21
N GLY A 119 -7.62 -20.06 8.33
CA GLY A 119 -8.41 -20.39 7.16
C GLY A 119 -7.68 -21.41 6.29
N LYS A 120 -7.73 -21.19 4.98
CA LYS A 120 -7.13 -22.07 3.98
C LYS A 120 -5.61 -21.91 3.97
N CYS A 121 -4.91 -23.03 3.93
CA CYS A 121 -3.47 -23.10 3.88
C CYS A 121 -3.04 -24.06 2.76
N LEU A 122 -1.93 -23.74 2.08
CA LEU A 122 -1.25 -24.71 1.22
C LEU A 122 -0.17 -25.45 1.99
N TYR A 123 -0.07 -26.75 1.77
CA TYR A 123 0.96 -27.61 2.36
C TYR A 123 1.67 -28.43 1.28
N ALA A 124 2.94 -28.71 1.51
CA ALA A 124 3.73 -29.60 0.67
C ALA A 124 3.28 -31.07 0.87
N LYS A 125 2.85 -31.73 -0.20
CA LYS A 125 2.55 -33.19 -0.21
C LYS A 125 3.81 -34.05 -0.28
N LYS A 126 4.92 -33.48 -0.73
CA LYS A 126 6.23 -34.13 -0.93
C LYS A 126 7.34 -33.11 -0.66
N PRO A 127 8.58 -33.54 -0.40
CA PRO A 127 9.71 -32.63 -0.29
C PRO A 127 9.90 -31.81 -1.59
N ILE A 128 10.25 -30.53 -1.43
CA ILE A 128 10.49 -29.58 -2.52
C ILE A 128 11.87 -28.96 -2.30
N LYS A 129 12.70 -28.93 -3.34
CA LYS A 129 14.07 -28.40 -3.25
C LYS A 129 14.12 -26.90 -3.47
N GLU A 130 15.09 -26.23 -2.84
CA GLU A 130 15.37 -24.82 -3.11
C GLU A 130 15.50 -24.54 -4.62
N GLY A 131 14.87 -23.45 -5.08
CA GLY A 131 14.85 -23.04 -6.49
C GLY A 131 13.87 -23.83 -7.36
N GLU A 132 13.24 -24.89 -6.84
CA GLU A 132 12.29 -25.69 -7.62
C GLU A 132 11.01 -24.91 -7.93
N LEU A 133 10.55 -24.97 -9.19
CA LEU A 133 9.23 -24.49 -9.61
C LEU A 133 8.14 -25.39 -9.02
N ILE A 134 7.33 -24.85 -8.11
CA ILE A 134 6.24 -25.58 -7.48
C ILE A 134 5.02 -25.60 -8.41
N TRP A 135 4.62 -24.45 -8.96
CA TRP A 135 3.59 -24.34 -9.99
C TRP A 135 3.67 -23.05 -10.80
N SER A 136 2.96 -23.03 -11.93
CA SER A 136 2.65 -21.83 -12.71
C SER A 136 1.14 -21.69 -12.81
N GLU A 137 0.63 -20.46 -12.77
CA GLU A 137 -0.80 -20.20 -12.74
C GLU A 137 -1.16 -18.96 -13.56
N THR A 138 -2.19 -19.08 -14.41
CA THR A 138 -2.81 -17.93 -15.10
C THR A 138 -3.88 -17.29 -14.21
N PRO A 139 -4.11 -15.98 -14.33
CA PRO A 139 -5.12 -15.31 -13.50
C PRO A 139 -6.53 -15.85 -13.76
N LEU A 140 -7.30 -16.06 -12.69
CA LEU A 140 -8.74 -16.35 -12.78
C LEU A 140 -9.49 -15.12 -13.30
N PHE A 141 -9.14 -13.96 -12.76
CA PHE A 141 -9.60 -12.66 -13.23
C PHE A 141 -8.39 -11.76 -13.44
N PHE A 142 -8.29 -11.19 -14.64
CA PHE A 142 -7.30 -10.20 -14.98
C PHE A 142 -7.96 -8.83 -14.99
N VAL A 143 -7.36 -7.85 -14.31
CA VAL A 143 -7.81 -6.45 -14.31
C VAL A 143 -6.70 -5.60 -14.94
N PRO A 144 -6.90 -5.04 -16.14
CA PRO A 144 -5.91 -4.15 -16.73
C PRO A 144 -5.73 -2.92 -15.83
N PRO A 145 -4.51 -2.34 -15.75
CA PRO A 145 -4.30 -1.15 -14.94
C PRO A 145 -5.22 -0.01 -15.38
N LEU A 146 -5.95 0.58 -14.43
CA LEU A 146 -6.90 1.66 -14.71
C LEU A 146 -6.21 2.84 -15.41
N ALA A 147 -4.97 3.16 -15.02
CA ALA A 147 -4.17 4.23 -15.64
C ALA A 147 -3.92 4.04 -17.15
N ASN A 148 -4.03 2.80 -17.66
CA ASN A 148 -3.79 2.49 -19.07
C ASN A 148 -5.07 2.51 -19.91
N VAL A 149 -6.24 2.77 -19.32
CA VAL A 149 -7.53 2.72 -20.03
C VAL A 149 -7.56 3.62 -21.26
N HIS A 150 -7.12 4.88 -21.15
CA HIS A 150 -7.07 5.77 -22.32
C HIS A 150 -6.07 5.28 -23.37
N LEU A 151 -4.94 4.69 -22.97
CA LEU A 151 -4.00 4.13 -23.93
C LEU A 151 -4.59 2.92 -24.67
N VAL A 152 -5.41 2.13 -23.99
CA VAL A 152 -6.17 1.03 -24.58
C VAL A 152 -7.19 1.56 -25.59
N GLU A 153 -7.97 2.58 -25.22
CA GLU A 153 -9.00 3.19 -26.07
C GLU A 153 -8.45 3.73 -27.39
N HIS A 154 -7.23 4.27 -27.37
CA HIS A 154 -6.54 4.79 -28.55
C HIS A 154 -5.70 3.73 -29.29
N GLY A 155 -5.81 2.45 -28.89
CA GLY A 155 -5.06 1.35 -29.49
C GLY A 155 -3.53 1.41 -29.27
N SER A 156 -3.06 2.20 -28.31
CA SER A 156 -1.65 2.30 -27.92
C SER A 156 -1.24 1.27 -26.86
N ALA A 157 -2.21 0.64 -26.21
CA ALA A 157 -2.02 -0.46 -25.29
C ALA A 157 -2.97 -1.62 -25.62
N CYS A 158 -2.58 -2.83 -25.24
CA CYS A 158 -3.38 -4.04 -25.43
C CYS A 158 -4.68 -3.98 -24.61
N ALA A 159 -5.83 -4.21 -25.25
CA ALA A 159 -7.15 -4.23 -24.60
C ALA A 159 -7.26 -5.23 -23.44
N ASN A 160 -6.68 -6.42 -23.60
CA ASN A 160 -6.69 -7.43 -22.55
C ASN A 160 -5.68 -7.12 -21.44
N CYS A 161 -4.38 -7.00 -21.76
CA CYS A 161 -3.32 -7.01 -20.75
C CYS A 161 -2.79 -5.63 -20.34
N GLY A 162 -3.23 -4.56 -21.00
CA GLY A 162 -2.76 -3.19 -20.77
C GLY A 162 -1.30 -2.94 -21.14
N LYS A 163 -0.60 -3.89 -21.77
CA LYS A 163 0.80 -3.73 -22.21
C LYS A 163 0.87 -2.70 -23.33
N LEU A 164 1.78 -1.73 -23.19
CA LEU A 164 2.09 -0.75 -24.24
C LEU A 164 2.55 -1.45 -25.50
N LEU A 165 2.00 -1.02 -26.64
CA LEU A 165 2.38 -1.52 -27.95
C LEU A 165 3.48 -0.62 -28.48
N GLN A 166 4.62 -1.21 -28.86
CA GLN A 166 5.69 -0.44 -29.47
C GLN A 166 5.20 0.12 -30.80
N GLN A 167 5.21 1.46 -30.92
CA GLN A 167 5.05 2.14 -32.20
C GLN A 167 6.32 1.90 -33.03
N SER A 168 6.47 0.72 -33.61
CA SER A 168 7.34 0.62 -34.79
C SER A 168 6.65 1.35 -35.94
N GLU A 169 7.42 1.96 -36.83
CA GLU A 169 6.99 2.84 -37.94
C GLU A 169 6.10 2.16 -39.01
N MET A 170 5.38 1.11 -38.65
CA MET A 170 4.42 0.43 -39.50
C MET A 170 3.02 0.54 -38.89
N LYS A 171 2.30 1.60 -39.27
CA LYS A 171 0.83 1.65 -39.30
C LYS A 171 0.27 0.65 -40.33
N THR A 172 0.65 -0.62 -40.23
CA THR A 172 0.03 -1.71 -40.97
C THR A 172 -0.74 -2.55 -39.98
N VAL A 173 -2.06 -2.34 -39.96
CA VAL A 173 -3.11 -3.34 -39.69
C VAL A 173 -2.54 -4.63 -39.09
N LEU A 174 -2.65 -4.79 -37.78
CA LEU A 174 -2.13 -5.95 -37.05
C LEU A 174 -2.98 -7.21 -37.33
N LYS A 175 -3.09 -7.65 -38.59
CA LYS A 175 -3.44 -9.02 -39.03
C LYS A 175 -4.53 -9.73 -38.20
N GLY A 176 -5.66 -9.07 -37.94
CA GLY A 176 -6.79 -9.65 -37.20
C GLY A 176 -6.65 -9.64 -35.68
N LEU A 177 -5.78 -8.79 -35.13
CA LEU A 177 -5.65 -8.48 -33.69
C LEU A 177 -6.29 -7.13 -33.32
N ASP A 178 -6.97 -6.50 -34.25
CA ASP A 178 -7.80 -5.33 -34.08
C ASP A 178 -9.25 -5.73 -33.79
N CYS A 179 -9.98 -4.85 -33.09
CA CYS A 179 -11.41 -4.97 -32.93
C CYS A 179 -12.13 -4.43 -34.17
N ASP A 180 -13.15 -5.14 -34.64
CA ASP A 180 -13.92 -4.73 -35.83
C ASP A 180 -14.90 -3.56 -35.55
N VAL A 181 -15.06 -3.16 -34.28
CA VAL A 181 -16.06 -2.16 -33.83
C VAL A 181 -15.42 -0.91 -33.24
N CYS A 182 -14.23 -1.00 -32.63
CA CYS A 182 -13.58 0.13 -31.96
C CYS A 182 -12.07 0.17 -32.24
N ALA A 183 -11.40 1.23 -31.78
CA ALA A 183 -9.97 1.43 -31.99
C ALA A 183 -9.06 0.59 -31.07
N GLU A 184 -9.62 -0.18 -30.13
CA GLU A 184 -8.83 -1.04 -29.25
C GLU A 184 -8.21 -2.22 -30.02
N VAL A 185 -7.02 -2.64 -29.59
CA VAL A 185 -6.23 -3.70 -30.24
C VAL A 185 -5.63 -4.67 -29.22
N TRP A 186 -5.30 -5.89 -29.64
CA TRP A 186 -4.67 -6.91 -28.82
C TRP A 186 -3.21 -7.15 -29.20
N CYS A 187 -2.33 -7.35 -28.22
CA CYS A 187 -0.90 -7.62 -28.48
C CYS A 187 -0.63 -9.04 -29.02
N SER A 188 -1.59 -9.96 -28.92
CA SER A 188 -1.44 -11.36 -29.33
C SER A 188 -2.79 -12.04 -29.56
N LYS A 189 -2.79 -13.14 -30.31
CA LYS A 189 -3.99 -13.99 -30.50
C LYS A 189 -4.53 -14.51 -29.18
N LYS A 190 -3.65 -14.84 -28.22
CA LYS A 190 -4.03 -15.29 -26.87
C LYS A 190 -4.82 -14.21 -26.14
N CYS A 191 -4.34 -12.96 -26.16
CA CYS A 191 -5.07 -11.82 -25.58
C CYS A 191 -6.44 -11.64 -26.22
N LYS A 192 -6.51 -11.64 -27.57
CA LYS A 192 -7.78 -11.51 -28.27
C LYS A 192 -8.75 -12.62 -27.87
N GLN A 193 -8.30 -13.87 -27.85
CA GLN A 193 -9.14 -15.01 -27.48
C GLN A 193 -9.69 -14.93 -26.04
N ILE A 194 -8.86 -14.52 -25.08
CA ILE A 194 -9.26 -14.40 -23.67
C ILE A 194 -10.30 -13.28 -23.50
N ASP A 195 -10.08 -12.14 -24.17
CA ASP A 195 -10.83 -10.92 -23.91
C ASP A 195 -12.04 -10.73 -24.84
N SER A 196 -12.07 -11.36 -26.02
CA SER A 196 -13.11 -11.11 -27.06
C SER A 196 -14.55 -11.11 -26.53
N GLN A 197 -14.90 -12.08 -25.66
CA GLN A 197 -16.25 -12.16 -25.10
C GLN A 197 -16.52 -11.02 -24.11
N LEU A 198 -15.55 -10.71 -23.25
CA LEU A 198 -15.66 -9.67 -22.23
C LEU A 198 -15.68 -8.28 -22.89
N HIS A 199 -14.67 -7.99 -23.72
CA HIS A 199 -14.56 -6.78 -24.51
C HIS A 199 -15.83 -6.51 -25.32
N GLY A 200 -16.31 -7.50 -26.06
CA GLY A 200 -17.58 -7.36 -26.76
C GLY A 200 -18.72 -6.98 -25.82
N ALA A 201 -18.89 -7.67 -24.70
CA ALA A 201 -20.00 -7.40 -23.78
C ALA A 201 -19.90 -6.06 -23.03
N THR A 202 -18.69 -5.59 -22.71
CA THR A 202 -18.47 -4.38 -21.89
C THR A 202 -18.23 -3.13 -22.73
N LYS A 203 -17.66 -3.25 -23.93
CA LYS A 203 -17.29 -2.11 -24.79
C LYS A 203 -18.25 -1.92 -25.96
N HIS A 204 -19.01 -2.94 -26.33
CA HIS A 204 -19.86 -2.88 -27.51
C HIS A 204 -21.29 -3.24 -27.16
N ASN A 205 -22.20 -2.68 -27.94
CA ASN A 205 -23.59 -3.05 -27.89
C ASN A 205 -23.86 -4.20 -28.89
N VAL A 206 -23.06 -5.28 -28.76
CA VAL A 206 -22.79 -6.28 -29.83
C VAL A 206 -24.04 -6.88 -30.46
N PHE A 207 -25.17 -6.94 -29.75
CA PHE A 207 -26.26 -7.80 -30.18
C PHE A 207 -27.50 -7.12 -30.74
N ASN A 208 -27.77 -5.82 -30.49
CA ASN A 208 -28.80 -5.03 -31.16
C ASN A 208 -28.91 -3.62 -30.52
N PRO A 209 -28.41 -2.55 -31.16
CA PRO A 209 -28.49 -1.19 -30.62
C PRO A 209 -29.92 -0.74 -30.29
N ASN A 210 -30.91 -1.27 -31.03
CA ASN A 210 -32.32 -0.90 -30.93
C ASN A 210 -33.16 -1.93 -30.16
N SER A 211 -32.55 -2.96 -29.55
CA SER A 211 -33.29 -3.93 -28.75
C SER A 211 -33.80 -3.30 -27.46
N LYS A 212 -35.13 -3.31 -27.30
CA LYS A 212 -35.82 -2.93 -26.05
C LYS A 212 -35.70 -3.98 -24.94
N LYS A 213 -35.10 -5.15 -25.20
CA LYS A 213 -34.89 -6.18 -24.16
C LYS A 213 -33.73 -5.76 -23.24
N PRO A 214 -33.87 -5.90 -21.91
CA PRO A 214 -32.79 -5.58 -20.99
C PRO A 214 -31.56 -6.43 -21.30
N LYS A 215 -30.38 -5.79 -21.39
CA LYS A 215 -29.11 -6.46 -21.68
C LYS A 215 -28.61 -7.19 -20.42
N ILE A 216 -27.73 -8.18 -20.60
CA ILE A 216 -27.05 -8.82 -19.45
C ILE A 216 -26.02 -7.86 -18.87
N ILE A 217 -25.27 -7.20 -19.76
CA ILE A 217 -24.35 -6.11 -19.46
C ILE A 217 -24.74 -4.92 -20.33
N ASP A 218 -24.89 -3.75 -19.73
CA ASP A 218 -25.02 -2.48 -20.46
C ASP A 218 -23.65 -1.85 -20.68
N SER A 219 -23.15 -1.93 -21.91
CA SER A 219 -21.83 -1.40 -22.28
C SER A 219 -21.75 0.12 -22.16
N ASN A 220 -22.84 0.87 -22.38
CA ASN A 220 -22.81 2.32 -22.21
C ASN A 220 -22.64 2.67 -20.72
N ALA A 221 -23.41 2.01 -19.84
CA ALA A 221 -23.26 2.17 -18.40
C ALA A 221 -21.88 1.69 -17.92
N PHE A 222 -21.30 0.66 -18.55
CA PHE A 222 -19.95 0.20 -18.22
C PHE A 222 -18.90 1.26 -18.56
N LEU A 223 -18.98 1.90 -19.73
CA LEU A 223 -18.07 2.98 -20.12
C LEU A 223 -18.22 4.20 -19.21
N GLU A 224 -19.45 4.58 -18.83
CA GLU A 224 -19.69 5.63 -17.81
C GLU A 224 -19.09 5.28 -16.45
N LEU A 225 -19.19 4.02 -16.01
CA LEU A 225 -18.58 3.55 -14.78
C LEU A 225 -17.05 3.57 -14.88
N GLN A 226 -16.48 3.17 -16.02
CA GLN A 226 -15.04 3.19 -16.28
C GLN A 226 -14.48 4.61 -16.19
N GLU A 227 -15.15 5.59 -16.82
CA GLU A 227 -14.76 7.00 -16.77
C GLU A 227 -14.88 7.56 -15.34
N TYR A 228 -15.94 7.18 -14.61
CA TYR A 228 -16.08 7.54 -13.21
C TYR A 228 -14.94 6.95 -12.35
N CYS A 229 -14.59 5.69 -12.56
CA CYS A 229 -13.46 5.07 -11.87
C CYS A 229 -12.14 5.78 -12.17
N LEU A 230 -11.90 6.19 -13.42
CA LEU A 230 -10.73 6.98 -13.81
C LEU A 230 -10.67 8.30 -13.05
N LYS A 231 -11.76 9.07 -13.09
CA LYS A 231 -11.87 10.38 -12.41
C LYS A 231 -11.61 10.27 -10.91
N GLU A 232 -12.21 9.27 -10.26
CA GLU A 232 -12.06 9.06 -8.80
C GLU A 232 -10.85 8.18 -8.44
N SER A 233 -10.02 7.79 -9.42
CA SER A 233 -8.89 6.86 -9.25
C SER A 233 -9.26 5.55 -8.52
N TRP A 234 -10.47 5.05 -8.74
CA TRP A 234 -11.07 3.96 -7.97
C TRP A 234 -10.88 2.58 -8.63
N ASN A 235 -9.67 2.05 -8.51
CA ASN A 235 -9.28 0.75 -9.05
C ASN A 235 -10.17 -0.42 -8.60
N ALA A 236 -10.60 -0.43 -7.34
CA ALA A 236 -11.39 -1.54 -6.80
C ALA A 236 -12.79 -1.64 -7.44
N LEU A 237 -13.45 -0.51 -7.71
CA LEU A 237 -14.74 -0.50 -8.40
C LEU A 237 -14.61 -0.99 -9.85
N TYR A 238 -13.57 -0.53 -10.55
CA TYR A 238 -13.26 -0.98 -11.91
C TYR A 238 -13.01 -2.50 -11.95
N ALA A 239 -12.20 -3.01 -11.02
CA ALA A 239 -11.89 -4.41 -10.89
C ALA A 239 -13.13 -5.27 -10.66
N ILE A 240 -13.98 -4.93 -9.69
CA ILE A 240 -15.17 -5.74 -9.39
C ILE A 240 -16.20 -5.69 -10.52
N ALA A 241 -16.28 -4.59 -11.28
CA ALA A 241 -17.13 -4.53 -12.47
C ALA A 241 -16.66 -5.53 -13.53
N LEU A 242 -15.35 -5.61 -13.79
CA LEU A 242 -14.78 -6.59 -14.73
C LEU A 242 -14.89 -8.04 -14.23
N ILE A 243 -14.66 -8.27 -12.93
CA ILE A 243 -14.83 -9.58 -12.29
C ILE A 243 -16.29 -10.04 -12.40
N TYR A 244 -17.24 -9.15 -12.09
CA TYR A 244 -18.65 -9.49 -12.17
C TYR A 244 -19.11 -9.72 -13.62
N ALA A 245 -18.62 -8.90 -14.55
CA ALA A 245 -18.84 -9.12 -15.99
C ALA A 245 -18.35 -10.52 -16.42
N ASN A 246 -17.16 -10.94 -15.98
CA ASN A 246 -16.65 -12.28 -16.22
C ASN A 246 -17.54 -13.38 -15.60
N ILE A 247 -18.06 -13.14 -14.40
CA ILE A 247 -18.95 -14.07 -13.69
C ILE A 247 -20.29 -14.23 -14.41
N VAL A 248 -20.94 -13.13 -14.82
CA VAL A 248 -22.26 -13.21 -15.48
C VAL A 248 -22.18 -13.78 -16.89
N LEU A 249 -21.01 -13.69 -17.54
CA LEU A 249 -20.75 -14.30 -18.85
C LEU A 249 -20.32 -15.77 -18.76
N ASP A 250 -19.93 -16.25 -17.58
CA ASP A 250 -19.56 -17.65 -17.34
C ASP A 250 -20.79 -18.55 -17.22
N LYS A 251 -21.05 -19.32 -18.28
CA LYS A 251 -22.18 -20.26 -18.33
C LYS A 251 -22.03 -21.45 -17.37
N SER A 252 -20.82 -21.77 -16.91
CA SER A 252 -20.59 -22.88 -15.98
C SER A 252 -20.98 -22.51 -14.54
N GLY A 253 -20.97 -21.22 -14.21
CA GLY A 253 -21.17 -20.70 -12.86
C GLY A 253 -20.03 -21.01 -11.89
N VAL A 254 -18.94 -21.64 -12.36
CA VAL A 254 -17.80 -22.04 -11.53
C VAL A 254 -17.04 -20.81 -11.05
N LYS A 255 -16.85 -19.79 -11.90
CA LYS A 255 -16.12 -18.56 -11.53
C LYS A 255 -16.75 -17.86 -10.33
N GLN A 256 -18.08 -17.82 -10.25
CA GLN A 256 -18.78 -17.20 -9.11
C GLN A 256 -18.51 -17.97 -7.82
N LYS A 257 -18.63 -19.30 -7.86
CA LYS A 257 -18.41 -20.15 -6.69
C LYS A 257 -16.95 -20.06 -6.22
N GLN A 258 -16.01 -20.07 -7.15
CA GLN A 258 -14.58 -19.90 -6.86
C GLN A 258 -14.27 -18.54 -6.25
N PHE A 259 -14.81 -17.45 -6.80
CA PHE A 259 -14.64 -16.10 -6.23
C PHE A 259 -15.25 -15.99 -4.83
N ASN A 260 -16.43 -16.57 -4.61
CA ASN A 260 -17.09 -16.57 -3.30
C ASN A 260 -16.34 -17.41 -2.25
N ALA A 261 -15.61 -18.45 -2.68
CA ALA A 261 -14.81 -19.28 -1.80
C ALA A 261 -13.47 -18.65 -1.36
N MET A 262 -13.04 -17.53 -1.98
CA MET A 262 -11.80 -16.82 -1.61
C MET A 262 -11.86 -16.22 -0.20
N ALA A 263 -10.78 -15.60 0.26
CA ALA A 263 -10.83 -14.83 1.50
C ALA A 263 -11.78 -13.65 1.31
N ARG A 264 -12.85 -13.59 2.09
CA ARG A 264 -13.98 -12.69 1.88
C ARG A 264 -14.28 -11.91 3.15
N VAL A 265 -14.28 -10.59 3.01
CA VAL A 265 -14.59 -9.64 4.08
C VAL A 265 -15.24 -8.42 3.45
N SER A 266 -16.11 -7.74 4.19
CA SER A 266 -16.77 -6.53 3.69
C SER A 266 -15.79 -5.35 3.67
N GLN A 267 -15.90 -4.48 2.66
CA GLN A 267 -14.97 -3.35 2.50
C GLN A 267 -15.06 -2.35 3.66
N ASP A 268 -16.24 -2.12 4.24
CA ASP A 268 -16.42 -1.23 5.39
C ASP A 268 -15.67 -1.74 6.63
N VAL A 269 -15.63 -3.06 6.84
CA VAL A 269 -14.84 -3.71 7.91
C VAL A 269 -13.35 -3.47 7.70
N ARG A 270 -12.86 -3.62 6.45
CA ARG A 270 -11.46 -3.29 6.11
C ARG A 270 -11.16 -1.81 6.37
N TYR A 271 -12.09 -0.93 5.99
CA TYR A 271 -11.93 0.50 6.13
C TYR A 271 -11.81 0.95 7.59
N LYS A 272 -12.57 0.33 8.51
CA LYS A 272 -12.43 0.57 9.95
C LYS A 272 -11.00 0.34 10.46
N ALA A 273 -10.22 -0.55 9.85
CA ALA A 273 -8.83 -0.78 10.24
C ALA A 273 -7.86 0.29 9.75
N LEU A 274 -8.15 0.92 8.60
CA LEU A 274 -7.48 2.13 8.14
C LEU A 274 -7.72 3.26 9.16
N ASP A 275 -8.98 3.49 9.52
CA ASP A 275 -9.38 4.56 10.45
C ASP A 275 -8.83 4.34 11.87
N SER A 276 -8.84 3.09 12.36
CA SER A 276 -8.36 2.73 13.70
C SER A 276 -6.83 2.68 13.80
N GLY A 277 -6.12 2.72 12.66
CA GLY A 277 -4.70 2.39 12.58
C GLY A 277 -3.74 3.56 12.51
N GLY A 278 -4.18 4.76 12.88
CA GLY A 278 -3.51 5.99 12.45
C GLY A 278 -3.50 6.14 10.93
N GLY A 279 -4.21 5.30 10.15
CA GLY A 279 -4.27 5.40 8.69
C GLY A 279 -4.92 6.68 8.16
N THR A 280 -5.39 7.55 9.06
CA THR A 280 -5.66 8.97 8.82
C THR A 280 -4.43 9.77 8.35
N PHE A 281 -3.24 9.17 8.27
CA PHE A 281 -1.98 9.84 7.88
C PHE A 281 -1.82 10.16 6.38
N ASP A 282 -2.65 9.59 5.49
CA ASP A 282 -2.47 9.71 4.03
C ASP A 282 -3.58 10.49 3.29
N ASN A 283 -4.75 10.72 3.91
CA ASN A 283 -5.78 11.56 3.30
C ASN A 283 -5.61 13.01 3.75
N MET A 284 -5.12 13.87 2.85
CA MET A 284 -4.83 15.29 3.08
C MET A 284 -6.04 16.17 3.51
N ASN A 285 -7.26 15.63 3.66
CA ASN A 285 -8.49 16.43 3.71
C ASN A 285 -9.47 16.14 4.87
N GLY A 286 -8.99 15.82 6.08
CA GLY A 286 -9.82 15.93 7.29
C GLY A 286 -9.88 14.68 8.17
N GLY A 287 -10.30 14.88 9.43
CA GLY A 287 -10.26 13.84 10.46
C GLY A 287 -11.14 12.61 10.15
N ALA A 288 -10.85 11.50 10.85
CA ALA A 288 -11.41 10.16 10.63
C ALA A 288 -12.95 10.08 10.49
N LEU A 289 -13.72 10.91 11.22
CA LEU A 289 -15.19 10.89 11.13
C LEU A 289 -15.73 11.42 9.79
N PHE A 290 -15.14 12.48 9.25
CA PHE A 290 -15.59 13.11 7.98
C PHE A 290 -15.18 12.27 6.76
N VAL A 291 -14.09 11.53 6.91
CA VAL A 291 -13.58 10.59 5.90
C VAL A 291 -14.53 9.39 5.74
N GLN A 292 -15.17 8.93 6.82
CA GLN A 292 -16.08 7.78 6.76
C GLN A 292 -17.39 8.08 6.01
N GLU A 293 -18.04 9.22 6.28
CA GLU A 293 -19.30 9.61 5.61
C GLU A 293 -19.09 9.88 4.11
N GLN A 294 -17.98 10.55 3.76
CA GLN A 294 -17.58 10.76 2.36
C GLN A 294 -17.32 9.43 1.65
N GLN A 295 -16.63 8.51 2.33
CA GLN A 295 -16.33 7.20 1.77
C GLN A 295 -17.60 6.35 1.55
N GLU A 296 -18.56 6.39 2.48
CA GLU A 296 -19.83 5.69 2.32
C GLU A 296 -20.66 6.27 1.16
N THR A 297 -20.66 7.59 0.99
CA THR A 297 -21.30 8.26 -0.15
C THR A 297 -20.69 7.79 -1.46
N LEU A 298 -19.35 7.77 -1.54
CA LEU A 298 -18.63 7.27 -2.70
C LEU A 298 -19.02 5.81 -3.03
N TRP A 299 -19.15 4.96 -1.99
CA TRP A 299 -19.59 3.56 -2.15
C TRP A 299 -21.01 3.43 -2.67
N LYS A 300 -21.94 4.26 -2.20
CA LYS A 300 -23.33 4.27 -2.67
C LYS A 300 -23.42 4.71 -4.14
N GLU A 301 -22.72 5.78 -4.51
CA GLU A 301 -22.68 6.25 -5.91
C GLU A 301 -22.05 5.20 -6.85
N GLY A 302 -20.96 4.57 -6.41
CA GLY A 302 -20.33 3.46 -7.14
C GLY A 302 -21.26 2.26 -7.31
N TYR A 303 -22.03 1.92 -6.27
CA TYR A 303 -23.01 0.85 -6.31
C TYR A 303 -24.17 1.14 -7.28
N GLU A 304 -24.70 2.36 -7.30
CA GLU A 304 -25.74 2.75 -8.26
C GLU A 304 -25.24 2.64 -9.71
N LYS A 305 -24.01 3.11 -9.98
CA LYS A 305 -23.36 2.92 -11.28
C LYS A 305 -23.20 1.44 -11.62
N PHE A 306 -22.74 0.63 -10.67
CA PHE A 306 -22.57 -0.80 -10.84
C PHE A 306 -23.89 -1.51 -11.20
N LEU A 307 -25.00 -1.19 -10.53
CA LEU A 307 -26.31 -1.76 -10.84
C LEU A 307 -26.79 -1.41 -12.26
N ARG A 308 -26.48 -0.20 -12.75
CA ARG A 308 -26.79 0.20 -14.13
C ARG A 308 -26.05 -0.64 -15.17
N VAL A 309 -24.85 -1.10 -14.86
CA VAL A 309 -24.10 -2.02 -15.74
C VAL A 309 -24.77 -3.39 -15.83
N PHE A 310 -25.37 -3.88 -14.73
CA PHE A 310 -25.90 -5.25 -14.63
C PHE A 310 -27.41 -5.30 -14.33
N PRO A 311 -28.27 -4.77 -15.22
CA PRO A 311 -29.71 -4.59 -14.92
C PRO A 311 -30.48 -5.91 -14.73
N LYS A 312 -29.96 -7.05 -15.21
CA LYS A 312 -30.56 -8.39 -15.02
C LYS A 312 -29.99 -9.18 -13.83
N ASN A 313 -28.82 -8.78 -13.34
CA ASN A 313 -28.05 -9.53 -12.36
C ASN A 313 -27.72 -8.59 -11.19
N THR A 314 -28.75 -8.00 -10.60
CA THR A 314 -28.59 -7.07 -9.48
C THR A 314 -28.17 -7.82 -8.23
N ILE A 315 -27.22 -7.24 -7.49
CA ILE A 315 -26.76 -7.73 -6.19
C ILE A 315 -27.19 -6.76 -5.09
N SER A 316 -27.15 -7.18 -3.83
CA SER A 316 -27.38 -6.27 -2.70
C SER A 316 -26.17 -5.36 -2.47
N TYR A 317 -26.38 -4.21 -1.82
CA TYR A 317 -25.28 -3.31 -1.41
C TYR A 317 -24.26 -4.02 -0.50
N LYS A 318 -24.75 -4.88 0.40
CA LYS A 318 -23.89 -5.72 1.24
C LYS A 318 -22.99 -6.62 0.40
N GLU A 319 -23.56 -7.28 -0.60
CA GLU A 319 -22.80 -8.16 -1.51
C GLU A 319 -21.76 -7.37 -2.31
N PHE A 320 -22.12 -6.17 -2.79
CA PHE A 320 -21.19 -5.26 -3.46
C PHE A 320 -19.97 -4.91 -2.59
N LEU A 321 -20.19 -4.56 -1.32
CA LEU A 321 -19.08 -4.29 -0.37
C LEU A 321 -18.22 -5.52 -0.10
N TYR A 322 -18.81 -6.71 -0.04
CA TYR A 322 -18.05 -7.96 0.08
C TYR A 322 -17.26 -8.30 -1.18
N MET A 323 -17.78 -8.03 -2.38
CA MET A 323 -17.03 -8.22 -3.62
C MET A 323 -15.80 -7.31 -3.66
N MET A 324 -15.97 -6.04 -3.28
CA MET A 324 -14.86 -5.09 -3.18
C MET A 324 -13.82 -5.51 -2.15
N GLY A 325 -14.23 -5.95 -0.97
CA GLY A 325 -13.31 -6.43 0.06
C GLY A 325 -12.62 -7.75 -0.31
N THR A 326 -13.31 -8.65 -1.02
CA THR A 326 -12.73 -9.88 -1.60
C THR A 326 -11.64 -9.54 -2.62
N TYR A 327 -11.91 -8.62 -3.55
CA TYR A 327 -10.88 -8.18 -4.50
C TYR A 327 -9.67 -7.58 -3.77
N ASN A 328 -9.91 -6.64 -2.85
CA ASN A 328 -8.84 -5.93 -2.15
C ASN A 328 -7.95 -6.83 -1.27
N ILE A 329 -8.47 -7.95 -0.76
CA ILE A 329 -7.66 -8.86 0.07
C ILE A 329 -6.92 -9.94 -0.73
N ASN A 330 -7.41 -10.31 -1.93
CA ASN A 330 -6.84 -11.39 -2.73
C ASN A 330 -6.06 -10.91 -3.97
N ASN A 331 -6.18 -9.64 -4.38
CA ASN A 331 -5.49 -9.18 -5.58
C ASN A 331 -3.96 -9.21 -5.42
N LEU A 332 -3.29 -9.60 -6.49
CA LEU A 332 -1.83 -9.57 -6.66
C LEU A 332 -1.54 -8.99 -8.05
N ASP A 333 -0.86 -7.85 -8.11
CA ASP A 333 -0.57 -7.10 -9.36
C ASP A 333 -1.80 -6.93 -10.28
N SER A 334 -2.89 -6.41 -9.72
CA SER A 334 -4.17 -6.19 -10.43
C SER A 334 -4.79 -7.48 -11.01
N SER A 335 -4.46 -8.64 -10.45
CA SER A 335 -5.00 -9.92 -10.87
C SER A 335 -5.44 -10.75 -9.68
N VAL A 336 -6.36 -11.68 -9.91
CA VAL A 336 -6.82 -12.63 -8.89
C VAL A 336 -6.48 -14.04 -9.36
N TYR A 337 -5.79 -14.79 -8.51
CA TYR A 337 -5.30 -16.14 -8.78
C TYR A 337 -5.94 -17.11 -7.80
N LEU A 338 -6.28 -18.32 -8.25
CA LEU A 338 -7.06 -19.27 -7.49
C LEU A 338 -6.20 -20.03 -6.47
N THR A 339 -5.07 -20.60 -6.92
CA THR A 339 -4.16 -21.36 -6.07
C THR A 339 -3.32 -20.42 -5.22
N GLN A 340 -2.74 -19.38 -5.82
CA GLN A 340 -1.90 -18.43 -5.08
C GLN A 340 -2.63 -17.75 -3.91
N SER A 341 -3.94 -17.48 -3.99
CA SER A 341 -4.68 -16.85 -2.88
C SER A 341 -4.77 -17.72 -1.61
N HIS A 342 -4.32 -18.98 -1.66
CA HIS A 342 -4.25 -19.88 -0.52
C HIS A 342 -2.89 -19.84 0.22
N LEU A 343 -1.88 -19.14 -0.33
CA LEU A 343 -0.59 -18.94 0.34
C LEU A 343 -0.73 -17.96 1.49
N ASN A 344 -0.58 -18.43 2.72
CA ASN A 344 -0.61 -17.54 3.88
C ASN A 344 0.69 -16.76 4.07
N HIS A 345 0.57 -15.68 4.84
CA HIS A 345 1.70 -14.84 5.20
C HIS A 345 2.69 -15.50 6.17
N ASN A 346 3.99 -15.34 5.92
CA ASN A 346 5.05 -15.40 6.91
C ASN A 346 6.08 -14.29 6.61
N CYS A 347 6.60 -13.61 7.63
CA CYS A 347 7.64 -12.58 7.43
C CYS A 347 8.97 -13.18 6.96
N ASP A 348 9.19 -14.49 7.18
CA ASP A 348 10.26 -15.27 6.57
C ASP A 348 9.65 -16.44 5.77
N PRO A 349 9.19 -16.17 4.53
CA PRO A 349 8.48 -17.16 3.74
C PRO A 349 9.40 -18.25 3.20
N ASN A 350 8.83 -19.40 2.86
CA ASN A 350 9.53 -20.51 2.19
C ASN A 350 9.25 -20.60 0.69
N THR A 351 8.36 -19.76 0.16
CA THR A 351 8.12 -19.62 -1.29
C THR A 351 8.41 -18.20 -1.77
N THR A 352 8.70 -18.07 -3.06
CA THR A 352 8.73 -16.78 -3.77
C THR A 352 7.72 -16.82 -4.91
N VAL A 353 7.03 -15.71 -5.13
CA VAL A 353 6.04 -15.56 -6.20
C VAL A 353 6.60 -14.59 -7.21
N ASP A 354 6.82 -15.06 -8.42
CA ASP A 354 7.32 -14.28 -9.56
C ASP A 354 6.15 -13.99 -10.50
N THR A 355 5.79 -12.71 -10.65
CA THR A 355 4.75 -12.25 -11.57
C THR A 355 5.39 -11.87 -12.90
N ALA A 356 4.93 -12.48 -13.99
CA ALA A 356 5.54 -12.26 -15.30
C ALA A 356 5.38 -10.79 -15.75
N SER A 357 6.43 -10.24 -16.38
CA SER A 357 6.43 -8.88 -16.92
C SER A 357 5.39 -8.65 -18.02
N ASP A 358 5.01 -9.71 -18.74
CA ASP A 358 3.97 -9.67 -19.78
C ASP A 358 2.54 -9.78 -19.23
N ARG A 359 2.38 -9.96 -17.90
CA ARG A 359 1.14 -10.09 -17.10
C ARG A 359 0.19 -11.24 -17.49
N ILE A 360 0.22 -11.69 -18.75
CA ILE A 360 -0.64 -12.75 -19.31
C ILE A 360 -0.09 -14.14 -19.00
N SER A 361 1.23 -14.26 -18.87
CA SER A 361 1.87 -15.53 -18.50
C SER A 361 1.58 -15.91 -17.04
N GLY A 362 0.94 -15.00 -16.29
CA GLY A 362 0.49 -15.23 -14.92
C GLY A 362 1.65 -15.17 -13.94
N LEU A 363 1.63 -16.07 -12.97
CA LEU A 363 2.66 -16.16 -11.94
C LEU A 363 3.32 -17.54 -11.92
N LYS A 364 4.53 -17.55 -11.36
CA LYS A 364 5.28 -18.76 -11.03
C LYS A 364 5.62 -18.74 -9.56
N VAL A 365 5.48 -19.88 -8.90
CA VAL A 365 5.85 -20.02 -7.49
C VAL A 365 7.02 -20.97 -7.37
N PHE A 366 8.11 -20.49 -6.77
CA PHE A 366 9.32 -21.26 -6.54
C PHE A 366 9.57 -21.46 -5.05
N ALA A 367 10.24 -22.55 -4.69
CA ALA A 367 10.74 -22.75 -3.34
C ALA A 367 11.94 -21.83 -3.07
N LYS A 368 11.87 -21.05 -2.00
CA LYS A 368 12.95 -20.14 -1.57
C LYS A 368 14.04 -20.86 -0.75
N ARG A 369 13.72 -22.05 -0.24
CA ARG A 369 14.60 -22.96 0.50
C ARG A 369 14.06 -24.38 0.37
N ASP A 370 14.80 -25.37 0.86
CA ASP A 370 14.26 -26.72 1.01
C ASP A 370 13.00 -26.71 1.91
N ILE A 371 11.94 -27.37 1.44
CA ILE A 371 10.63 -27.48 2.11
C ILE A 371 10.35 -28.97 2.37
N LYS A 372 10.02 -29.30 3.61
CA LYS A 372 9.72 -30.67 4.02
C LYS A 372 8.29 -31.06 3.62
N GLU A 373 8.07 -32.37 3.46
CA GLU A 373 6.71 -32.89 3.38
C GLU A 373 5.91 -32.51 4.64
N GLY A 374 4.66 -32.08 4.45
CA GLY A 374 3.79 -31.61 5.53
C GLY A 374 4.09 -30.19 6.02
N GLU A 375 5.05 -29.47 5.43
CA GLU A 375 5.32 -28.07 5.76
C GLU A 375 4.34 -27.12 5.04
N GLU A 376 3.88 -26.07 5.73
CA GLU A 376 3.00 -25.04 5.15
C GLU A 376 3.77 -24.18 4.15
N LEU A 377 3.23 -24.01 2.96
CA LEU A 377 3.74 -23.08 1.94
C LEU A 377 3.27 -21.68 2.29
N THR A 378 4.22 -20.75 2.41
CA THR A 378 3.95 -19.36 2.82
C THR A 378 4.66 -18.38 1.91
N THR A 379 4.03 -17.21 1.72
CA THR A 379 4.59 -16.06 1.03
C THR A 379 4.67 -14.86 1.98
N THR A 380 5.29 -13.76 1.57
CA THR A 380 5.24 -12.50 2.33
C THR A 380 4.25 -11.54 1.69
N TYR A 381 3.41 -10.90 2.51
CA TYR A 381 2.42 -9.92 2.05
C TYR A 381 2.96 -8.48 2.15
N VAL A 382 4.00 -8.32 2.96
CA VAL A 382 4.65 -7.05 3.27
C VAL A 382 6.14 -7.18 2.97
N ASN A 383 6.84 -6.06 2.86
CA ASN A 383 8.28 -6.08 2.65
C ASN A 383 9.00 -6.68 3.88
N PRO A 384 9.75 -7.79 3.77
CA PRO A 384 10.45 -8.40 4.90
C PRO A 384 11.53 -7.49 5.53
N SER A 385 12.02 -6.51 4.77
CA SER A 385 13.03 -5.54 5.20
C SER A 385 12.45 -4.41 6.07
N HIS A 386 11.13 -4.25 6.09
CA HIS A 386 10.47 -3.29 6.99
C HIS A 386 10.68 -3.67 8.46
N THR A 387 10.65 -2.68 9.35
CA THR A 387 10.73 -2.90 10.79
C THR A 387 9.54 -3.74 11.29
N LEU A 388 9.66 -4.34 12.48
CA LEU A 388 8.56 -5.09 13.10
C LEU A 388 7.26 -4.28 13.15
N HIS A 389 7.35 -3.01 13.56
CA HIS A 389 6.19 -2.12 13.68
C HIS A 389 5.53 -1.85 12.33
N GLN A 390 6.32 -1.54 11.30
CA GLN A 390 5.81 -1.33 9.94
C GLN A 390 5.10 -2.57 9.41
N ARG A 391 5.73 -3.75 9.51
CA ARG A 391 5.12 -5.02 9.07
C ARG A 391 3.82 -5.31 9.82
N GLN A 392 3.79 -5.14 11.14
CA GLN A 392 2.57 -5.35 11.94
C GLN A 392 1.46 -4.36 11.57
N ARG A 393 1.81 -3.08 11.32
CA ARG A 393 0.85 -2.06 10.89
C ARG A 393 0.25 -2.40 9.53
N GLU A 394 1.09 -2.69 8.53
CA GLU A 394 0.63 -3.06 7.18
C GLU A 394 -0.24 -4.31 7.20
N LEU A 395 0.19 -5.37 7.91
CA LEU A 395 -0.59 -6.61 8.04
C LEU A 395 -1.94 -6.38 8.71
N ARG A 396 -1.99 -5.54 9.74
CA ARG A 396 -3.23 -5.20 10.43
C ARG A 396 -4.17 -4.39 9.54
N VAL A 397 -3.66 -3.40 8.82
CA VAL A 397 -4.46 -2.48 8.02
C VAL A 397 -4.99 -3.16 6.75
N ASN A 398 -4.15 -3.93 6.05
CA ASN A 398 -4.48 -4.48 4.74
C ASN A 398 -5.01 -5.91 4.78
N TRP A 399 -4.64 -6.70 5.81
CA TRP A 399 -5.07 -8.09 5.99
C TRP A 399 -5.75 -8.38 7.33
N GLY A 400 -5.85 -7.39 8.23
CA GLY A 400 -6.68 -7.50 9.42
C GLY A 400 -6.11 -8.33 10.55
N PHE A 401 -4.83 -8.73 10.52
CA PHE A 401 -4.23 -9.58 11.56
C PHE A 401 -2.84 -9.07 12.01
N ILE A 402 -2.41 -9.54 13.19
CA ILE A 402 -1.06 -9.31 13.71
C ILE A 402 -0.24 -10.59 13.55
N CYS A 403 0.91 -10.50 12.86
CA CYS A 403 1.78 -11.65 12.67
C CYS A 403 2.57 -11.98 13.94
N ALA A 404 2.58 -13.28 14.27
CA ALA A 404 3.33 -13.86 15.38
C ALA A 404 4.34 -14.93 14.92
N CYS A 405 4.89 -14.80 13.70
CA CYS A 405 5.94 -15.69 13.21
C CYS A 405 7.25 -15.54 14.01
N ASP A 406 8.18 -16.48 13.83
CA ASP A 406 9.43 -16.48 14.60
C ASP A 406 10.34 -15.28 14.30
N LYS A 407 10.32 -14.77 13.06
CA LYS A 407 10.97 -13.49 12.75
C LYS A 407 10.40 -12.33 13.57
N CYS A 408 9.08 -12.23 13.69
CA CYS A 408 8.45 -11.20 14.51
C CYS A 408 8.81 -11.32 15.99
N LYS A 409 8.83 -12.55 16.54
CA LYS A 409 9.25 -12.80 17.93
C LYS A 409 10.72 -12.42 18.15
N SER A 410 11.60 -12.78 17.21
CA SER A 410 13.02 -12.46 17.27
C SER A 410 13.27 -10.94 17.23
N ASP A 411 12.63 -10.23 16.29
CA ASP A 411 12.73 -8.77 16.17
C ASP A 411 12.20 -8.05 17.43
N ALA A 412 11.12 -8.56 18.05
CA ALA A 412 10.57 -8.04 19.31
C ALA A 412 11.56 -8.21 20.48
N ASN A 413 12.22 -9.36 20.56
CA ASN A 413 13.23 -9.62 21.59
C ASN A 413 14.48 -8.73 21.41
N ALA A 414 14.91 -8.52 20.18
CA ALA A 414 16.05 -7.65 19.87
C ALA A 414 15.79 -6.18 20.25
N THR A 415 14.58 -5.67 20.00
CA THR A 415 14.18 -4.31 20.38
C THR A 415 14.05 -4.15 21.90
N GLY A 416 13.54 -5.17 22.61
CA GLY A 416 13.53 -5.20 24.08
C GLY A 416 14.92 -5.10 24.71
N ARG A 417 15.90 -5.87 24.19
CA ARG A 417 17.30 -5.81 24.65
C ARG A 417 17.97 -4.45 24.40
N ARG A 418 17.65 -3.78 23.29
CA ARG A 418 18.16 -2.41 23.02
C ARG A 418 17.61 -1.41 24.03
N LYS A 419 16.32 -1.51 24.42
CA LYS A 419 15.72 -0.63 25.43
C LYS A 419 16.38 -0.81 26.81
N SER A 420 16.70 -2.03 27.24
CA SER A 420 17.40 -2.25 28.52
C SER A 420 18.86 -1.76 28.51
N SER A 421 19.57 -1.86 27.38
CA SER A 421 20.95 -1.35 27.26
C SER A 421 21.09 0.18 27.24
N SER A 422 20.01 0.91 26.92
CA SER A 422 20.02 2.39 26.89
C SER A 422 20.18 3.03 28.28
N ALA A 423 19.88 2.29 29.35
CA ALA A 423 20.15 2.72 30.73
C ALA A 423 21.66 2.76 31.01
N SER A 424 22.43 1.81 30.47
CA SER A 424 23.90 1.77 30.61
C SER A 424 24.58 2.94 29.90
N LYS A 425 24.11 3.31 28.69
CA LYS A 425 24.68 4.43 27.92
C LYS A 425 24.53 5.81 28.61
N LYS A 426 23.53 5.97 29.48
CA LYS A 426 23.38 7.20 30.29
C LYS A 426 24.46 7.30 31.37
N GLN A 427 24.91 6.16 31.90
CA GLN A 427 26.05 6.09 32.82
C GLN A 427 27.34 6.47 32.08
N ASP A 428 27.55 5.92 30.88
CA ASP A 428 28.76 6.17 30.07
C ASP A 428 28.85 7.64 29.61
N ALA A 429 27.74 8.24 29.17
CA ALA A 429 27.71 9.66 28.79
C ALA A 429 27.94 10.62 29.98
N LYS A 430 27.53 10.21 31.19
CA LYS A 430 27.80 10.96 32.42
C LYS A 430 29.27 10.84 32.81
N ASN A 431 29.84 9.64 32.70
CA ASN A 431 31.24 9.37 32.99
C ASN A 431 32.18 10.10 32.01
N ILE A 432 31.86 10.10 30.71
CA ILE A 432 32.61 10.85 29.70
C ILE A 432 32.53 12.37 29.95
N ARG A 433 31.34 12.90 30.31
CA ARG A 433 31.22 14.32 30.68
C ARG A 433 32.02 14.69 31.92
N ASN A 434 32.07 13.81 32.92
CA ASN A 434 32.86 14.05 34.12
C ASN A 434 34.36 14.03 33.82
N MET A 435 34.85 13.04 33.05
CA MET A 435 36.24 13.01 32.59
C MET A 435 36.60 14.27 31.80
N LEU A 436 35.78 14.69 30.84
CA LEU A 436 36.04 15.90 30.05
C LEU A 436 36.07 17.16 30.92
N LYS A 437 35.31 17.20 32.03
CA LYS A 437 35.30 18.32 32.96
C LYS A 437 36.57 18.35 33.82
N GLU A 438 36.97 17.19 34.33
CA GLU A 438 38.22 17.02 35.10
C GLU A 438 39.46 17.32 34.24
N THR A 439 39.47 16.91 32.97
CA THR A 439 40.55 17.25 32.02
C THR A 439 40.59 18.75 31.73
N LYS A 440 39.42 19.41 31.61
CA LYS A 440 39.35 20.87 31.39
C LYS A 440 39.83 21.68 32.59
N GLU A 441 39.65 21.15 33.81
CA GLU A 441 40.17 21.75 35.05
C GLU A 441 41.69 21.62 35.17
N GLN A 442 42.30 20.61 34.52
CA GLN A 442 43.75 20.40 34.54
C GLN A 442 44.52 21.15 33.44
N VAL A 443 43.89 21.40 32.29
CA VAL A 443 44.57 21.94 31.09
C VAL A 443 44.30 23.45 30.87
N GLY A 444 43.34 24.04 31.60
CA GLY A 444 42.93 25.44 31.42
C GLY A 444 42.10 25.64 30.15
N GLU A 445 41.34 26.74 30.05
CA GLU A 445 40.36 26.92 28.95
C GLU A 445 40.97 26.98 27.53
N ASP A 446 42.28 27.25 27.42
CA ASP A 446 42.99 27.46 26.15
C ASP A 446 44.18 26.50 25.90
N GLY A 447 44.34 25.44 26.70
CA GLY A 447 45.45 24.50 26.50
C GLY A 447 45.18 23.49 25.38
N GLU A 448 45.99 23.51 24.33
CA GLU A 448 45.97 22.47 23.28
C GLU A 448 46.42 21.12 23.85
N ILE A 449 45.63 20.08 23.60
CA ILE A 449 45.94 18.70 24.01
C ILE A 449 46.71 18.05 22.86
N GLU A 450 48.03 17.93 23.00
CA GLU A 450 48.87 17.16 22.08
C GLU A 450 48.67 15.66 22.34
N LEU A 451 47.92 15.00 21.46
CA LEU A 451 47.70 13.55 21.51
C LEU A 451 48.86 12.83 20.82
N ASP A 452 49.86 12.42 21.60
CA ASP A 452 50.91 11.52 21.13
C ASP A 452 50.30 10.17 20.75
N ILE A 453 50.19 9.92 19.45
CA ILE A 453 49.81 8.61 18.90
C ILE A 453 51.06 7.72 18.91
N PRO A 454 51.10 6.62 19.68
CA PRO A 454 52.25 5.73 19.69
C PRO A 454 52.45 5.08 18.31
N PRO A 455 53.68 4.98 17.80
CA PRO A 455 53.94 4.30 16.55
C PRO A 455 53.97 2.77 16.77
N HIS A 456 53.35 2.03 15.82
CA HIS A 456 53.29 0.56 15.67
C HIS A 456 52.34 -0.18 16.63
N GLU A 457 51.59 -1.23 16.26
CA GLU A 457 51.67 -2.19 15.15
C GLU A 457 50.29 -2.88 15.08
N PHE A 458 49.56 -2.86 13.95
CA PHE A 458 48.41 -3.76 13.78
C PHE A 458 48.33 -4.30 12.36
N ASN A 459 48.48 -5.63 12.30
CA ASN A 459 48.40 -6.48 11.13
C ASN A 459 47.06 -6.36 10.39
N GLY A 460 47.13 -6.51 9.07
CA GLY A 460 46.04 -6.26 8.13
C GLY A 460 44.78 -7.08 8.37
N GLU A 461 43.64 -6.39 8.32
CA GLU A 461 42.50 -6.64 7.41
C GLU A 461 41.37 -5.67 7.77
N ARG A 462 41.34 -4.51 7.11
CA ARG A 462 40.15 -3.62 7.18
C ARG A 462 39.06 -4.21 6.29
N ARG A 463 37.97 -4.66 6.91
CA ARG A 463 36.70 -4.90 6.23
C ARG A 463 36.29 -3.65 5.47
N LYS A 464 36.10 -3.77 4.15
CA LYS A 464 35.58 -2.70 3.29
C LYS A 464 34.15 -2.35 3.73
N SER A 465 33.98 -1.16 4.31
CA SER A 465 32.68 -0.51 4.37
C SER A 465 32.35 0.02 2.97
N VAL A 466 31.25 -0.45 2.38
CA VAL A 466 30.71 0.10 1.13
C VAL A 466 30.18 1.51 1.44
N ARG A 467 30.82 2.54 0.90
CA ARG A 467 30.26 3.89 0.83
C ARG A 467 29.50 4.01 -0.50
N PHE A 468 28.32 4.60 -0.43
CA PHE A 468 27.57 5.06 -1.60
C PHE A 468 28.33 6.23 -2.22
N ASP A 469 28.72 6.11 -3.49
CA ASP A 469 29.28 7.22 -4.26
C ASP A 469 28.14 8.15 -4.68
N GLU A 470 28.16 9.37 -4.14
CA GLU A 470 27.40 10.52 -4.65
C GLU A 470 28.26 11.22 -5.70
N THR A 471 28.03 10.92 -6.98
CA THR A 471 28.46 11.79 -8.08
C THR A 471 27.30 11.99 -9.05
N VAL A 472 26.68 13.18 -8.96
CA VAL A 472 25.78 13.72 -9.97
C VAL A 472 26.66 14.45 -10.99
N VAL A 473 26.73 13.94 -12.21
CA VAL A 473 27.37 14.65 -13.34
C VAL A 473 26.32 15.56 -13.96
N ALA A 474 26.55 16.87 -13.87
CA ALA A 474 25.86 17.87 -14.66
C ALA A 474 26.39 17.81 -16.10
N VAL A 475 25.49 17.66 -17.07
CA VAL A 475 25.81 17.87 -18.48
C VAL A 475 25.51 19.34 -18.80
N ASN A 476 26.53 20.10 -19.16
CA ASN A 476 26.38 21.42 -19.76
C ASN A 476 26.89 21.37 -21.21
N ASN A 477 26.04 21.92 -22.08
CA ASN A 477 26.09 22.15 -23.53
C ASN A 477 25.92 20.94 -24.46
#